data_AF-A0A954ES29-F1
#
_entry.id   AF-A0A954ES29-F1
#
_cell.length_a   1.000
_cell.length_b   1.000
_cell.length_c   1.000
_cell.angle_alpha   90.00
_cell.angle_beta   90.00
_cell.angle_gamma   90.00
#
_symmetry.space_group_name_H-M   'P 1'
#
loop_
_entity.id
_entity.type
_entity.pdbx_description
1 polymer ?
#
loop_
_entity_poly.entity_id
_entity_poly.type
_entity_poly.pdbx_seq_one_letter_code
_entity_poly.pdbx_strand_id
1 'polypeptide(L)'
;MLWEVEIRPAATEVDREGAHVLRAARNVGAGSVQSVASGRSYLIEGDVNAADIEGPALHLLADSVTETATVHPLPQSLSTLHSQPSTLLNVLFKPGVTDNIGLTAEKALADLGLKIDRVSTCRKYWVNADANEADLARLAGKVLSNDAIEHVEQGPLQLTTIGVGSDYTFQLKHIAIREMDDAALQKLSKEGQLYLSL
;
A
#
# COMPACT_ATOMS: atom_id res chain seq x y z
N MET A 1 -12.91 8.07 10.22
CA MET A 1 -11.54 8.37 10.71
C MET A 1 -10.58 7.40 10.07
N LEU A 2 -9.30 7.77 9.92
CA LEU A 2 -8.29 6.89 9.35
C LEU A 2 -7.22 6.58 10.40
N TRP A 3 -6.97 5.30 10.61
CA TRP A 3 -5.99 4.77 11.56
C TRP A 3 -4.95 3.93 10.85
N GLU A 4 -3.73 3.94 11.35
CA GLU A 4 -2.66 3.03 10.97
C GLU A 4 -2.36 2.10 12.14
N VAL A 5 -2.43 0.79 11.91
CA VAL A 5 -1.88 -0.23 12.80
C VAL A 5 -0.56 -0.69 12.18
N GLU A 6 0.56 -0.15 12.64
CA GLU A 6 1.91 -0.49 12.20
C GLU A 6 2.43 -1.70 12.99
N ILE A 7 2.84 -2.74 12.27
CA ILE A 7 3.31 -4.02 12.81
C ILE A 7 4.74 -4.26 12.37
N ARG A 8 5.60 -4.62 13.33
CA ARG A 8 7.02 -4.90 13.14
C ARG A 8 7.39 -6.24 13.78
N PRO A 9 8.44 -6.92 13.32
CA PRO A 9 9.02 -8.03 14.07
C PRO A 9 9.37 -7.58 15.49
N ALA A 10 9.10 -8.43 16.49
CA ALA A 10 9.50 -8.16 17.86
C ALA A 10 11.04 -8.01 17.96
N ALA A 11 11.53 -7.27 18.95
CA ALA A 11 12.97 -7.00 19.09
C ALA A 11 13.83 -8.26 19.28
N THR A 12 13.20 -9.37 19.70
CA THR A 12 13.84 -10.69 19.84
C THR A 12 13.87 -11.50 18.53
N GLU A 13 13.10 -11.08 17.52
CA GLU A 13 12.98 -11.75 16.25
C GLU A 13 13.92 -11.18 15.18
N VAL A 14 14.31 -12.03 14.25
CA VAL A 14 15.12 -11.60 13.10
C VAL A 14 14.22 -11.01 12.02
N ASP A 15 14.51 -9.78 11.62
CA ASP A 15 13.87 -9.13 10.47
C ASP A 15 14.36 -9.74 9.14
N ARG A 16 13.74 -10.88 8.78
CA ARG A 16 14.09 -11.64 7.56
C ARG A 16 13.78 -10.86 6.29
N GLU A 17 12.69 -10.10 6.27
CA GLU A 17 12.28 -9.32 5.11
C GLU A 17 13.20 -8.12 4.90
N GLY A 18 13.58 -7.41 5.97
CA GLY A 18 14.60 -6.36 5.91
C GLY A 18 15.94 -6.88 5.37
N ALA A 19 16.39 -8.04 5.85
CA ALA A 19 17.60 -8.69 5.35
C ALA A 19 17.50 -9.11 3.87
N HIS A 20 16.34 -9.63 3.46
CA HIS A 20 16.06 -10.00 2.06
C HIS A 20 16.12 -8.77 1.14
N VAL A 21 15.44 -7.68 1.52
CA VAL A 21 15.44 -6.42 0.77
C VAL A 21 16.83 -5.82 0.69
N LEU A 22 17.60 -5.80 1.79
CA LEU A 22 18.97 -5.31 1.79
C LEU A 22 19.85 -6.09 0.81
N ARG A 23 19.68 -7.42 0.72
CA ARG A 23 20.39 -8.24 -0.25
C ARG A 23 19.98 -7.91 -1.69
N ALA A 24 18.68 -7.74 -1.94
CA ALA A 24 18.17 -7.37 -3.25
C ALA A 24 18.63 -5.97 -3.69
N ALA A 25 18.72 -5.01 -2.76
CA ALA A 25 19.26 -3.67 -2.99
C ALA A 25 20.69 -3.73 -3.56
N ARG A 26 21.54 -4.57 -2.97
CA ARG A 26 22.92 -4.79 -3.45
C ARG A 26 22.95 -5.35 -4.87
N ASN A 27 22.03 -6.26 -5.21
CA ASN A 27 21.96 -6.87 -6.55
C ASN A 27 21.56 -5.86 -7.65
N VAL A 28 20.79 -4.83 -7.31
CA VAL A 28 20.41 -3.75 -8.26
C VAL A 28 21.36 -2.56 -8.24
N GLY A 29 22.51 -2.70 -7.55
CA GLY A 29 23.55 -1.69 -7.46
C GLY A 29 23.24 -0.52 -6.52
N ALA A 30 22.24 -0.64 -5.63
CA ALA A 30 21.89 0.39 -4.64
C ALA A 30 22.86 0.36 -3.44
N GLY A 31 24.12 0.74 -3.67
CA GLY A 31 25.23 0.54 -2.74
C GLY A 31 25.22 1.40 -1.47
N SER A 32 24.54 2.55 -1.48
CA SER A 32 24.37 3.38 -0.28
C SER A 32 23.28 2.88 0.68
N VAL A 33 22.49 1.88 0.28
CA VAL A 33 21.53 1.20 1.16
C VAL A 33 22.30 0.19 2.01
N GLN A 34 22.58 0.56 3.26
CA GLN A 34 23.42 -0.21 4.18
C GLN A 34 22.60 -0.97 5.22
N SER A 35 21.42 -0.47 5.56
CA SER A 35 20.50 -1.10 6.50
C SER A 35 19.05 -0.90 6.05
N VAL A 36 18.24 -1.93 6.23
CA VAL A 36 16.81 -1.90 5.99
C VAL A 36 16.13 -2.59 7.16
N ALA A 37 15.20 -1.89 7.81
CA ALA A 37 14.21 -2.52 8.68
C ALA A 37 12.86 -2.57 7.95
N SER A 38 12.08 -3.62 8.19
CA SER A 38 10.79 -3.85 7.55
C SER A 38 9.65 -3.83 8.56
N GLY A 39 8.45 -3.59 8.03
CA GLY A 39 7.19 -3.68 8.75
C GLY A 39 6.03 -3.72 7.76
N ARG A 40 4.84 -3.90 8.29
CA ARG A 40 3.59 -3.79 7.53
C ARG A 40 2.59 -2.98 8.32
N SER A 41 1.65 -2.37 7.63
CA SER A 41 0.57 -1.64 8.26
C SER A 41 -0.78 -2.03 7.69
N TYR A 42 -1.79 -2.02 8.55
CA TYR A 42 -3.18 -1.95 8.16
C TYR A 42 -3.66 -0.51 8.30
N LEU A 43 -4.11 0.07 7.20
CA LEU A 43 -4.79 1.35 7.15
C LEU A 43 -6.29 1.06 7.28
N ILE A 44 -6.92 1.59 8.32
CA ILE A 44 -8.29 1.28 8.69
C ILE A 44 -9.11 2.57 8.64
N GLU A 45 -10.02 2.65 7.68
CA GLU A 45 -10.99 3.73 7.54
C GLU A 45 -12.34 3.28 8.10
N GLY A 46 -12.93 4.09 8.98
CA GLY A 46 -14.25 3.77 9.55
C GLY A 46 -14.70 4.68 10.69
N ASP A 47 -15.88 4.39 11.22
CA ASP A 47 -16.44 4.94 12.46
C ASP A 47 -15.93 4.11 13.66
N VAL A 48 -14.62 4.20 13.92
CA VAL A 48 -13.92 3.45 14.96
C VAL A 48 -13.10 4.39 15.82
N ASN A 49 -13.17 4.20 17.14
CA ASN A 49 -12.41 4.99 18.11
C ASN A 49 -11.04 4.35 18.42
N ALA A 50 -10.17 5.09 19.11
CA ALA A 50 -8.82 4.62 19.45
C ALA A 50 -8.82 3.34 20.30
N ALA A 51 -9.74 3.20 21.26
CA ALA A 51 -9.77 2.04 22.17
C ALA A 51 -10.11 0.74 21.42
N ASP A 52 -10.98 0.83 20.41
CA ASP A 52 -11.32 -0.30 19.54
C ASP A 52 -10.15 -0.70 18.64
N ILE A 53 -9.35 0.27 18.17
CA ILE A 53 -8.16 -0.03 17.37
C ILE A 53 -7.03 -0.60 18.22
N GLU A 54 -6.73 0.03 19.37
CA GLU A 54 -5.66 -0.36 20.28
C GLU A 54 -5.94 -1.69 21.01
N GLY A 55 -7.21 -2.07 21.16
CA GLY A 55 -7.61 -3.32 21.78
C GLY A 55 -7.92 -4.42 20.77
N PRO A 56 -9.20 -4.60 20.39
CA PRO A 56 -9.63 -5.75 19.58
C PRO A 56 -8.98 -5.80 18.19
N ALA A 57 -8.82 -4.67 17.50
CA ALA A 57 -8.21 -4.68 16.16
C ALA A 57 -6.73 -5.06 16.21
N LEU A 58 -5.96 -4.46 17.12
CA LEU A 58 -4.53 -4.76 17.27
C LEU A 58 -4.30 -6.24 17.64
N HIS A 59 -5.13 -6.80 18.54
CA HIS A 59 -5.02 -8.21 18.92
C HIS A 59 -5.38 -9.18 17.79
N LEU A 60 -6.30 -8.78 16.90
CA LEU A 60 -6.65 -9.58 15.72
C LEU A 60 -5.56 -9.52 14.63
N LEU A 61 -4.96 -8.35 14.42
CA LEU A 61 -4.10 -8.08 13.26
C LEU A 61 -2.62 -8.43 13.48
N ALA A 62 -2.17 -8.48 14.74
CA ALA A 62 -0.78 -8.71 15.11
C ALA A 62 -0.60 -9.95 16.00
N ASP A 63 0.45 -10.71 15.74
CA ASP A 63 0.87 -11.82 16.61
C ASP A 63 1.70 -11.31 17.78
N SER A 64 1.12 -11.29 18.98
CA SER A 64 1.80 -10.84 20.22
C SER A 64 3.07 -11.60 20.62
N VAL A 65 3.34 -12.77 20.03
CA VAL A 65 4.53 -13.57 20.33
C VAL A 65 5.71 -13.13 19.47
N THR A 66 5.48 -12.89 18.18
CA THR A 66 6.54 -12.66 17.20
C THR A 66 6.60 -11.21 16.69
N GLU A 67 5.61 -10.40 17.04
CA GLU A 67 5.41 -9.06 16.48
C GLU A 67 5.11 -8.03 17.58
N THR A 68 5.44 -6.78 17.26
CA THR A 68 5.00 -5.61 18.03
C THR A 68 4.14 -4.73 17.12
N ALA A 69 3.08 -4.17 17.68
CA ALA A 69 2.17 -3.30 16.96
C ALA A 69 2.04 -1.94 17.65
N THR A 70 1.92 -0.89 16.84
CA THR A 70 1.68 0.49 17.30
C THR A 70 0.55 1.10 16.49
N VAL A 71 -0.26 1.92 17.14
CA VAL A 71 -1.43 2.55 16.52
C VAL A 71 -1.20 4.05 16.41
N HIS A 72 -1.51 4.61 15.23
CA HIS A 72 -1.40 6.04 14.97
C HIS A 72 -2.65 6.53 14.23
N PRO A 73 -3.21 7.70 14.58
CA PRO A 73 -4.16 8.36 13.71
C PRO A 73 -3.45 8.90 12.46
N LEU A 74 -4.13 8.92 11.33
CA LEU A 74 -3.68 9.56 10.10
C LEU A 74 -4.44 10.87 9.83
N PRO A 75 -3.79 11.89 9.24
CA PRO A 75 -2.41 11.91 8.74
C PRO A 75 -1.34 12.02 9.85
N GLN A 76 -0.16 11.45 9.63
CA GLN A 76 0.94 11.44 10.60
C GLN A 76 1.80 12.70 10.54
N SER A 77 2.19 13.21 11.71
CA SER A 77 3.20 14.29 11.82
C SER A 77 4.62 13.73 11.75
N LEU A 78 5.57 14.49 11.19
CA LEU A 78 7.00 14.15 11.21
C LEU A 78 7.56 13.87 12.62
N SER A 79 6.93 14.43 13.65
CA SER A 79 7.32 14.25 15.05
C SER A 79 7.03 12.86 15.63
N THR A 80 6.25 12.02 14.94
CA THR A 80 5.94 10.65 15.39
C THR A 80 6.93 9.59 14.86
N LEU A 81 7.91 10.00 14.06
CA LEU A 81 8.94 9.10 13.54
C LEU A 81 9.96 8.75 14.63
N HIS A 82 10.39 7.48 14.63
CA HIS A 82 11.33 6.92 15.59
C HIS A 82 12.66 7.70 15.67
N SER A 83 13.32 7.59 16.82
CA SER A 83 14.52 8.32 17.24
C SER A 83 15.82 8.05 16.46
N GLN A 84 15.81 7.19 15.43
CA GLN A 84 16.96 7.01 14.56
C GLN A 84 16.71 7.66 13.20
N PRO A 85 17.66 8.48 12.70
CA PRO A 85 17.54 9.09 11.38
C PRO A 85 17.48 7.98 10.32
N SER A 86 16.31 7.84 9.71
CA SER A 86 16.05 6.86 8.65
C SER A 86 15.08 7.44 7.63
N THR A 87 15.20 6.99 6.39
CA THR A 87 14.26 7.30 5.31
C THR A 87 13.18 6.23 5.30
N LEU A 88 11.93 6.63 5.55
CA LEU A 88 10.76 5.76 5.48
C LEU A 88 10.25 5.69 4.04
N LEU A 89 10.03 4.46 3.55
CA LEU A 89 9.38 4.15 2.28
C LEU A 89 8.14 3.29 2.56
N ASN A 90 6.97 3.75 2.13
CA ASN A 90 5.69 3.05 2.22
C ASN A 90 5.34 2.52 0.84
N VAL A 91 5.06 1.22 0.71
CA VAL A 91 4.60 0.60 -0.54
C VAL A 91 3.11 0.34 -0.42
N LEU A 92 2.35 0.98 -1.32
CA LEU A 92 0.89 0.99 -1.34
C LEU A 92 0.38 0.49 -2.68
N PHE A 93 -0.80 -0.12 -2.69
CA PHE A 93 -1.49 -0.43 -3.95
C PHE A 93 -1.89 0.85 -4.68
N LYS A 94 -1.80 0.81 -6.02
CA LYS A 94 -2.31 1.88 -6.87
C LYS A 94 -3.85 1.92 -6.77
N PRO A 95 -4.46 3.10 -6.97
CA PRO A 95 -5.90 3.25 -7.11
C PRO A 95 -6.56 2.21 -8.01
N GLY A 96 -7.62 1.58 -7.51
CA GLY A 96 -8.40 0.57 -8.25
C GLY A 96 -7.78 -0.82 -8.29
N VAL A 97 -6.59 -1.02 -7.70
CA VAL A 97 -6.01 -2.35 -7.50
C VAL A 97 -6.67 -3.00 -6.29
N THR A 98 -7.00 -4.29 -6.42
CA THR A 98 -7.62 -5.06 -5.35
C THR A 98 -6.57 -5.51 -4.33
N ASP A 99 -6.77 -5.10 -3.07
CA ASP A 99 -6.01 -5.61 -1.93
C ASP A 99 -6.77 -6.74 -1.23
N ASN A 100 -6.40 -7.99 -1.53
CA ASN A 100 -7.05 -9.16 -0.93
C ASN A 100 -6.80 -9.28 0.58
N ILE A 101 -5.65 -8.82 1.07
CA ILE A 101 -5.31 -8.88 2.50
C ILE A 101 -6.15 -7.82 3.23
N GLY A 102 -6.24 -6.62 2.66
CA GLY A 102 -7.13 -5.55 3.12
C GLY A 102 -8.59 -6.02 3.23
N LEU A 103 -9.14 -6.63 2.16
CA LEU A 103 -10.51 -7.15 2.17
C LEU A 103 -10.74 -8.24 3.24
N THR A 104 -9.75 -9.10 3.47
CA THR A 104 -9.86 -10.14 4.50
C THR A 104 -9.82 -9.54 5.90
N ALA A 105 -8.94 -8.56 6.13
CA ALA A 105 -8.84 -7.84 7.39
C ALA A 105 -10.10 -7.01 7.68
N GLU A 106 -10.65 -6.33 6.66
CA GLU A 106 -11.92 -5.60 6.74
C GLU A 106 -13.05 -6.48 7.25
N LYS A 107 -13.22 -7.67 6.64
CA LYS A 107 -14.23 -8.62 7.06
C LYS A 107 -14.00 -9.10 8.50
N ALA A 108 -12.76 -9.45 8.85
CA ALA A 108 -12.44 -9.96 10.18
C ALA A 108 -12.66 -8.91 11.28
N LEU A 109 -12.37 -7.63 11.00
CA LEU A 109 -12.66 -6.52 11.90
C LEU A 109 -14.17 -6.25 12.01
N ALA A 110 -14.91 -6.37 10.92
CA ALA A 110 -16.37 -6.28 10.94
C ALA A 110 -17.01 -7.42 11.76
N ASP A 111 -16.46 -8.64 11.68
CA ASP A 111 -16.89 -9.79 12.50
C ASP A 111 -16.66 -9.56 14.01
N LEU A 112 -15.75 -8.65 14.39
CA LEU A 112 -15.59 -8.17 15.77
C LEU A 112 -16.61 -7.10 16.18
N GLY A 113 -17.51 -6.70 15.28
CA GLY A 113 -18.53 -5.67 15.51
C GLY A 113 -18.03 -4.23 15.28
N LEU A 114 -16.84 -4.05 14.69
CA LEU A 114 -16.30 -2.73 14.38
C LEU A 114 -16.92 -2.19 13.09
N LYS A 115 -17.24 -0.89 13.05
CA LYS A 115 -17.77 -0.22 11.86
C LYS A 115 -16.64 0.21 10.93
N ILE A 116 -16.20 -0.73 10.11
CA ILE A 116 -15.15 -0.51 9.11
C ILE A 116 -15.77 -0.13 7.77
N ASP A 117 -15.27 0.95 7.18
CA ASP A 117 -15.65 1.36 5.82
C ASP A 117 -14.70 0.73 4.79
N ARG A 118 -13.38 0.77 5.05
CA ARG A 118 -12.34 0.18 4.20
C ARG A 118 -11.09 -0.21 4.98
N VAL A 119 -10.38 -1.24 4.50
CA VAL A 119 -9.01 -1.55 4.93
C VAL A 119 -8.08 -1.68 3.74
N SER A 120 -6.89 -1.07 3.84
CA SER A 120 -5.78 -1.28 2.91
C SER A 120 -4.54 -1.69 3.67
N THR A 121 -3.70 -2.49 3.04
CA THR A 121 -2.39 -2.86 3.54
C THR A 121 -1.30 -1.97 2.94
N CYS A 122 -0.22 -1.85 3.68
CA CYS A 122 0.96 -1.10 3.30
C CYS A 122 2.20 -1.86 3.78
N ARG A 123 3.23 -2.00 2.94
CA ARG A 123 4.56 -2.46 3.38
C ARG A 123 5.41 -1.25 3.74
N LYS A 124 6.21 -1.34 4.79
CA LYS A 124 7.02 -0.24 5.29
C LYS A 124 8.48 -0.65 5.38
N TYR A 125 9.36 0.26 4.94
CA TYR A 125 10.79 0.05 4.96
C TYR A 125 11.50 1.30 5.50
N TRP A 126 12.30 1.13 6.55
CA TRP A 126 13.17 2.16 7.08
C TRP A 126 14.59 1.90 6.60
N VAL A 127 15.09 2.82 5.78
CA VAL A 127 16.43 2.78 5.19
C VAL A 127 17.35 3.75 5.94
N ASN A 128 18.65 3.49 6.01
CA ASN A 128 19.62 4.44 6.58
C ASN A 128 19.49 5.84 5.95
N ALA A 129 19.56 6.90 6.77
CA ALA A 129 19.31 8.28 6.33
C ALA A 129 20.34 8.83 5.32
N ASP A 130 21.53 8.26 5.26
CA ASP A 130 22.59 8.65 4.32
C ASP A 130 22.53 7.90 2.97
N ALA A 131 21.50 7.06 2.76
CA ALA A 131 21.21 6.49 1.45
C ALA A 131 20.90 7.60 0.44
N ASN A 132 21.56 7.57 -0.72
CA ASN A 132 21.37 8.60 -1.73
C ASN A 132 20.08 8.39 -2.54
N GLU A 133 19.54 9.48 -3.07
CA GLU A 133 18.27 9.50 -3.81
C GLU A 133 18.26 8.53 -5.02
N ALA A 134 19.37 8.41 -5.73
CA ALA A 134 19.46 7.53 -6.90
C ALA A 134 19.38 6.04 -6.54
N ASP A 135 19.92 5.66 -5.37
CA ASP A 135 19.84 4.31 -4.82
C ASP A 135 18.45 4.05 -4.21
N LEU A 136 17.85 5.04 -3.54
CA LEU A 136 16.47 4.96 -3.03
C LEU A 136 15.46 4.76 -4.17
N ALA A 137 15.60 5.52 -5.26
CA ALA A 137 14.76 5.35 -6.45
C ALA A 137 14.92 3.97 -7.10
N ARG A 138 16.16 3.44 -7.16
CA ARG A 138 16.43 2.08 -7.64
C ARG A 138 15.82 1.03 -6.73
N LEU A 139 15.98 1.16 -5.42
CA LEU A 139 15.37 0.28 -4.43
C LEU A 139 13.83 0.28 -4.58
N ALA A 140 13.21 1.45 -4.62
CA ALA A 140 11.77 1.62 -4.75
C ALA A 140 11.22 0.95 -6.02
N GLY A 141 11.80 1.24 -7.19
CA GLY A 141 11.29 0.79 -8.49
C GLY A 141 11.78 -0.59 -8.97
N LYS A 142 12.84 -1.16 -8.40
CA LYS A 142 13.38 -2.47 -8.82
C LYS A 142 13.22 -3.58 -7.78
N VAL A 143 13.01 -3.23 -6.51
CA VAL A 143 12.97 -4.20 -5.41
C VAL A 143 11.64 -4.11 -4.66
N LEU A 144 11.22 -2.91 -4.26
CA LEU A 144 10.12 -2.76 -3.31
C LEU A 144 8.75 -2.86 -3.96
N SER A 145 8.56 -2.28 -5.15
CA SER A 145 7.25 -2.17 -5.79
C SER A 145 7.20 -2.81 -7.16
N ASN A 146 6.02 -3.35 -7.48
CA ASN A 146 5.63 -3.66 -8.84
C ASN A 146 4.86 -2.47 -9.44
N ASP A 147 5.47 -1.77 -10.40
CA ASP A 147 4.88 -0.58 -11.03
C ASP A 147 3.52 -0.83 -11.71
N ALA A 148 3.15 -2.08 -12.03
CA ALA A 148 1.80 -2.33 -12.56
C ALA A 148 0.70 -2.09 -11.51
N ILE A 149 0.99 -2.29 -10.23
CA ILE A 149 -0.02 -2.42 -9.18
C ILE A 149 0.30 -1.67 -7.88
N GLU A 150 1.54 -1.23 -7.67
CA GLU A 150 2.01 -0.60 -6.44
C GLU A 150 2.73 0.72 -6.74
N HIS A 151 2.76 1.61 -5.77
CA HIS A 151 3.56 2.82 -5.77
C HIS A 151 4.26 2.99 -4.41
N VAL A 152 5.31 3.81 -4.37
CA VAL A 152 6.09 4.07 -3.16
C VAL A 152 5.94 5.53 -2.73
N GLU A 153 5.56 5.75 -1.48
CA GLU A 153 5.53 7.07 -0.84
C GLU A 153 6.64 7.19 0.19
N GLN A 154 7.43 8.26 0.10
CA GLN A 154 8.51 8.54 1.04
C GLN A 154 8.03 9.42 2.19
N GLY A 155 8.38 9.05 3.43
CA GLY A 155 8.04 9.80 4.64
C GLY A 155 6.76 9.32 5.34
N PRO A 156 6.26 10.06 6.34
CA PRO A 156 5.02 9.70 7.03
C PRO A 156 3.81 9.77 6.11
N LEU A 157 2.88 8.83 6.26
CA LEU A 157 1.65 8.79 5.47
C LEU A 157 0.79 10.02 5.76
N GLN A 158 0.41 10.74 4.71
CA GLN A 158 -0.44 11.94 4.77
C GLN A 158 -1.87 11.66 4.28
N LEU A 159 -2.27 10.39 4.23
CA LEU A 159 -3.57 9.96 3.74
C LEU A 159 -4.69 10.51 4.64
N THR A 160 -5.78 10.92 4.00
CA THR A 160 -7.03 11.32 4.67
C THR A 160 -8.19 10.36 4.40
N THR A 161 -8.07 9.54 3.35
CA THR A 161 -9.01 8.47 2.98
C THR A 161 -8.26 7.36 2.22
N ILE A 162 -8.75 6.13 2.32
CA ILE A 162 -8.31 4.98 1.50
C ILE A 162 -9.09 4.93 0.19
N GLY A 163 -10.30 5.50 0.17
CA GLY A 163 -11.14 5.55 -1.01
C GLY A 163 -10.43 6.26 -2.15
N VAL A 164 -10.33 5.60 -3.31
CA VAL A 164 -9.84 6.25 -4.52
C VAL A 164 -10.94 6.42 -5.56
N GLY A 165 -11.10 7.67 -5.99
CA GLY A 165 -12.04 8.07 -7.04
C GLY A 165 -13.48 8.18 -6.53
N SER A 166 -14.36 8.55 -7.44
CA SER A 166 -15.81 8.41 -7.25
C SER A 166 -16.24 6.99 -7.56
N ASP A 167 -17.34 6.54 -6.96
CA ASP A 167 -17.97 5.27 -7.34
C ASP A 167 -18.15 5.18 -8.86
N TYR A 168 -17.69 4.09 -9.46
CA TYR A 168 -17.92 3.83 -10.86
C TYR A 168 -19.42 3.62 -11.10
N THR A 169 -20.06 4.55 -11.78
CA THR A 169 -21.42 4.38 -12.26
C THR A 169 -21.38 3.69 -13.62
N PHE A 170 -21.79 2.42 -13.67
CA PHE A 170 -21.86 1.67 -14.92
C PHE A 170 -22.71 2.40 -15.96
N GLN A 171 -22.13 2.65 -17.13
CA GLN A 171 -22.83 3.24 -18.27
C GLN A 171 -22.81 2.24 -19.43
N LEU A 172 -23.97 1.64 -19.72
CA LEU A 172 -24.14 0.81 -20.89
C LEU A 172 -24.08 1.68 -22.15
N LYS A 173 -23.06 1.45 -22.99
CA LYS A 173 -22.91 2.12 -24.28
C LYS A 173 -23.30 1.18 -25.41
N HIS A 174 -24.30 1.55 -26.20
CA HIS A 174 -24.67 0.84 -27.42
C HIS A 174 -23.97 1.49 -28.62
N ILE A 175 -23.22 0.69 -29.39
CA ILE A 175 -22.52 1.16 -30.60
C ILE A 175 -23.20 0.56 -31.84
N ALA A 176 -23.71 1.42 -32.73
CA ALA A 176 -24.40 1.02 -33.96
C ALA A 176 -23.41 0.62 -35.06
N ILE A 177 -22.65 -0.46 -34.85
CA ILE A 177 -21.60 -0.91 -35.78
C ILE A 177 -22.11 -1.21 -37.21
N ARG A 178 -23.41 -1.49 -37.36
CA ARG A 178 -24.05 -1.77 -38.66
C ARG A 178 -24.21 -0.53 -39.55
N GLU A 179 -24.14 0.65 -38.96
CA GLU A 179 -24.30 1.94 -39.64
C GLU A 179 -22.95 2.58 -39.97
N MET A 180 -21.85 1.93 -39.61
CA MET A 180 -20.50 2.44 -39.81
C MET A 180 -19.92 1.95 -41.14
N ASP A 181 -19.21 2.85 -41.83
CA ASP A 181 -18.34 2.49 -42.95
C ASP A 181 -16.98 1.95 -42.44
N ASP A 182 -16.16 1.45 -43.36
CA ASP A 182 -14.86 0.85 -43.02
C ASP A 182 -13.93 1.82 -42.27
N ALA A 183 -13.99 3.11 -42.60
CA ALA A 183 -13.17 4.14 -41.95
C ALA A 183 -13.63 4.39 -40.50
N ALA A 184 -14.96 4.47 -40.29
CA ALA A 184 -15.55 4.60 -38.97
C ALA A 184 -15.30 3.35 -38.11
N LEU A 185 -15.34 2.15 -38.70
CA LEU A 185 -15.01 0.90 -38.01
C LEU A 185 -13.52 0.83 -37.61
N GLN A 186 -12.60 1.26 -38.48
CA GLN A 186 -11.17 1.32 -38.15
C GLN A 186 -10.91 2.30 -37.00
N LYS A 187 -11.54 3.47 -37.05
CA LYS A 187 -11.47 4.47 -35.97
C LYS A 187 -12.02 3.90 -34.66
N LEU A 188 -13.21 3.29 -34.69
CA LEU A 188 -13.82 2.66 -33.52
C LEU A 188 -12.93 1.55 -32.96
N SER A 189 -12.38 0.68 -33.82
CA SER A 189 -11.49 -0.40 -33.41
C SER A 189 -10.25 0.11 -32.69
N LYS A 190 -9.66 1.20 -33.19
CA LYS A 190 -8.46 1.83 -32.61
C LYS A 190 -8.76 2.57 -31.30
N GLU A 191 -9.78 3.42 -31.30
CA GLU A 191 -10.13 4.25 -30.13
C GLU A 191 -10.76 3.42 -29.01
N GLY A 192 -11.58 2.43 -29.36
CA GLY A 192 -12.20 1.51 -28.41
C GLY A 192 -11.34 0.29 -28.05
N GLN A 193 -10.14 0.16 -28.64
CA GLN A 193 -9.26 -1.00 -28.46
C GLN A 193 -9.98 -2.35 -28.68
N LEU A 194 -10.83 -2.41 -29.71
CA LEU A 194 -11.72 -3.54 -29.96
C LEU A 194 -11.08 -4.66 -30.78
N TYR A 195 -9.89 -4.44 -31.35
CA TYR A 195 -9.16 -5.39 -32.19
C TYR A 195 -10.03 -6.05 -33.27
N LEU A 196 -10.93 -5.28 -33.89
CA LEU A 196 -11.79 -5.76 -34.98
C LEU A 196 -10.92 -6.19 -36.18
N SER A 197 -11.23 -7.36 -36.74
CA SER A 197 -10.70 -7.76 -38.05
C SER A 197 -11.59 -7.15 -39.12
N LEU A 198 -11.08 -6.14 -39.82
CA LEU A 198 -11.78 -5.29 -40.77
C LEU A 198 -11.26 -5.51 -42.18
#